data_AF-A0A3D2Z5Y7-F1
#
_entry.id   AF-A0A3D2Z5Y7-F1
#
_cell.length_a   1.000
_cell.length_b   1.000
_cell.length_c   1.000
_cell.angle_alpha   90.00
_cell.angle_beta   90.00
_cell.angle_gamma   90.00
#
_symmetry.space_group_name_H-M   'P 1'
#
loop_
_entity.id
_entity.type
_entity.pdbx_description
1 polymer ?
#
loop_
_entity_poly.entity_id
_entity_poly.type
_entity_poly.pdbx_seq_one_letter_code
_entity_poly.pdbx_strand_id
1 'polypeptide(L)'
;MCPDAATGDGADYGLGGGSRGRGDRFRPGGVLRFRRIYILQHHQGPDGLESLCLKRAAGEVVRETVHKWGTGWGRTEDHPTPNIFGWIQVAYVDSFSTYASAEAERIPIDHAGRGETQLIQAAHGDTVRMAALATLDPLSRWLEDADEADADEGARWLEFCVQGWVTELSR
;
A
#
# COMPACT_ATOMS: atom_id res chain seq x y z
N MET A 1 64.42 1.25 -4.97
CA MET A 1 65.26 0.10 -4.60
C MET A 1 64.41 -1.15 -4.74
N CYS A 2 64.79 -2.04 -5.66
CA CYS A 2 64.23 -3.38 -5.79
C CYS A 2 64.76 -4.28 -4.64
N PRO A 3 64.16 -5.47 -4.42
CA PRO A 3 64.57 -6.60 -5.24
C PRO A 3 63.42 -7.40 -5.85
N ASP A 4 63.71 -7.90 -7.06
CA ASP A 4 63.06 -9.00 -7.77
C ASP A 4 63.60 -10.37 -7.31
N ALA A 5 62.75 -11.40 -7.43
CA ALA A 5 63.05 -12.74 -8.00
C ALA A 5 61.70 -13.48 -8.10
N ALA A 6 61.13 -13.77 -9.29
CA ALA A 6 61.46 -14.89 -10.21
C ALA A 6 61.47 -16.26 -9.49
N THR A 7 60.90 -17.38 -9.95
CA THR A 7 60.20 -17.83 -11.17
C THR A 7 59.69 -19.24 -10.83
N GLY A 8 58.62 -19.73 -11.48
CA GLY A 8 58.18 -21.12 -11.32
C GLY A 8 57.09 -21.50 -12.33
N ASP A 9 57.54 -21.98 -13.49
CA ASP A 9 56.74 -22.51 -14.59
C ASP A 9 55.94 -23.77 -14.23
N GLY A 10 54.78 -23.90 -14.90
CA GLY A 10 54.39 -25.15 -15.56
C GLY A 10 53.50 -26.13 -14.79
N ALA A 11 52.21 -26.15 -15.12
CA ALA A 11 51.58 -27.28 -15.81
C ALA A 11 50.09 -27.00 -16.04
N ASP A 12 49.74 -26.83 -17.30
CA ASP A 12 48.40 -26.93 -17.85
C ASP A 12 48.05 -28.42 -18.04
N TYR A 13 46.91 -28.85 -17.49
CA TYR A 13 46.17 -30.02 -17.94
C TYR A 13 44.66 -29.77 -17.79
N GLY A 14 44.10 -29.09 -18.79
CA GLY A 14 42.94 -29.54 -19.57
C GLY A 14 41.78 -30.31 -18.91
N LEU A 15 40.59 -29.74 -19.13
CA LEU A 15 39.33 -30.38 -19.56
C LEU A 15 38.47 -31.11 -18.51
N GLY A 16 37.21 -30.68 -18.42
CA GLY A 16 36.12 -31.55 -18.00
C GLY A 16 34.95 -30.83 -17.33
N GLY A 17 33.86 -30.65 -18.08
CA GLY A 17 32.60 -30.16 -17.53
C GLY A 17 31.95 -31.15 -16.57
N GLY A 18 30.95 -30.68 -15.81
CA GLY A 18 30.22 -31.59 -14.94
C GLY A 18 29.48 -30.91 -13.83
N SER A 19 28.25 -30.51 -14.14
CA SER A 19 27.20 -30.19 -13.19
C SER A 19 27.07 -31.24 -12.05
N ARG A 20 26.76 -30.75 -10.85
CA ARG A 20 25.74 -31.25 -9.88
C ARG A 20 26.25 -31.35 -8.44
N GLY A 21 25.79 -30.39 -7.63
CA GLY A 21 24.97 -30.67 -6.45
C GLY A 21 25.70 -30.96 -5.14
N ARG A 22 25.65 -29.99 -4.22
CA ARG A 22 24.76 -30.03 -3.04
C ARG A 22 25.18 -28.94 -2.06
N GLY A 23 24.51 -27.81 -2.20
CA GLY A 23 24.39 -26.79 -1.16
C GLY A 23 22.93 -26.36 -1.12
N ASP A 24 22.03 -27.28 -0.79
CA ASP A 24 20.64 -26.96 -0.48
C ASP A 24 20.63 -26.16 0.83
N ARG A 25 20.75 -24.84 0.69
CA ARG A 25 20.36 -23.88 1.72
C ARG A 25 19.43 -22.87 1.06
N PHE A 26 18.14 -23.03 1.40
CA PHE A 26 17.04 -22.09 1.17
C PHE A 26 16.91 -21.52 -0.25
N ARG A 27 16.12 -22.21 -1.10
CA ARG A 27 15.43 -21.53 -2.20
C ARG A 27 14.15 -20.91 -1.62
N PRO A 28 13.95 -19.58 -1.68
CA PRO A 28 12.66 -18.97 -1.40
C PRO A 28 11.74 -19.25 -2.60
N GLY A 29 11.26 -20.49 -2.69
CA GLY A 29 10.27 -20.93 -3.65
C GLY A 29 8.88 -20.58 -3.13
N GLY A 30 8.32 -19.49 -3.67
CA GLY A 30 6.96 -19.04 -3.36
C GLY A 30 6.84 -17.56 -3.01
N VAL A 31 7.67 -16.68 -3.59
CA VAL A 31 7.43 -15.23 -3.45
C VAL A 31 6.10 -14.92 -4.14
N LEU A 32 5.09 -14.54 -3.37
CA LEU A 32 3.84 -14.01 -3.90
C LEU A 32 4.16 -12.90 -4.90
N ARG A 33 3.89 -13.14 -6.19
CA ARG A 33 4.15 -12.18 -7.27
C ARG A 33 2.95 -11.25 -7.44
N PHE A 34 2.70 -10.42 -6.44
CA PHE A 34 1.68 -9.39 -6.57
C PHE A 34 2.10 -8.37 -7.61
N ARG A 35 1.21 -8.09 -8.57
CA ARG A 35 1.41 -7.02 -9.58
C ARG A 35 1.09 -5.64 -9.03
N ARG A 36 0.17 -5.58 -8.07
CA ARG A 36 -0.28 -4.37 -7.36
C ARG A 36 -0.59 -4.75 -5.92
N ILE A 37 -0.20 -3.90 -4.97
CA ILE A 37 -0.51 -4.01 -3.55
C ILE A 37 -1.16 -2.70 -3.14
N TYR A 38 -2.37 -2.79 -2.61
CA TYR A 38 -3.08 -1.64 -2.04
C TYR A 38 -3.10 -1.77 -0.53
N ILE A 39 -2.65 -0.73 0.16
CA ILE A 39 -2.77 -0.59 1.60
C ILE A 39 -3.92 0.38 1.84
N LEU A 40 -5.10 -0.15 2.17
CA LEU A 40 -6.25 0.67 2.53
C LEU A 40 -6.06 1.21 3.94
N GLN A 41 -5.77 2.50 4.05
CA GLN A 41 -5.62 3.22 5.29
C GLN A 41 -6.87 4.05 5.55
N HIS A 42 -7.49 3.83 6.70
CA HIS A 42 -8.70 4.54 7.12
C HIS A 42 -8.49 5.36 8.40
N HIS A 43 -7.36 5.22 9.09
CA HIS A 43 -7.07 5.92 10.33
C HIS A 43 -6.24 7.19 10.07
N GLN A 44 -6.64 8.33 10.66
CA GLN A 44 -5.94 9.63 10.64
C GLN A 44 -5.77 10.31 9.26
N GLY A 45 -6.53 9.91 8.25
CA GLY A 45 -6.55 10.58 6.95
C GLY A 45 -5.23 10.52 6.17
N PRO A 46 -5.13 11.25 5.05
CA PRO A 46 -4.04 11.06 4.08
C PRO A 46 -2.65 11.48 4.52
N ASP A 47 -2.59 12.41 5.46
CA ASP A 47 -1.34 12.98 5.97
C ASP A 47 -1.11 12.61 7.44
N GLY A 48 -1.91 11.69 7.98
CA GLY A 48 -1.70 11.09 9.29
C GLY A 48 -0.37 10.34 9.39
N LEU A 49 0.15 10.20 10.62
CA LEU A 49 1.46 9.59 10.85
C LEU A 49 1.53 8.16 10.30
N GLU A 50 0.47 7.38 10.48
CA GLU A 50 0.37 6.02 9.95
C GLU A 50 0.47 5.99 8.42
N SER A 51 -0.31 6.84 7.76
CA SER A 51 -0.27 7.02 6.30
C SER A 51 1.13 7.38 5.79
N LEU A 52 1.83 8.29 6.48
CA LEU A 52 3.20 8.68 6.15
C LEU A 52 4.20 7.54 6.37
N CYS A 53 4.06 6.78 7.45
CA CYS A 53 4.87 5.59 7.73
C CYS A 53 4.68 4.52 6.64
N LEU A 54 3.44 4.26 6.23
CA LEU A 54 3.11 3.30 5.18
C LEU A 54 3.66 3.75 3.82
N LYS A 55 3.50 5.03 3.46
CA LYS A 55 4.05 5.62 2.22
C LYS A 55 5.58 5.49 2.19
N ARG A 56 6.25 5.75 3.33
CA ARG A 56 7.70 5.58 3.46
C ARG A 56 8.12 4.13 3.29
N ALA A 57 7.46 3.20 3.99
CA ALA A 57 7.75 1.78 3.90
C ALA A 57 7.57 1.25 2.46
N ALA A 58 6.49 1.66 1.79
CA ALA A 58 6.25 1.35 0.38
C ALA A 58 7.40 1.86 -0.52
N GLY A 59 7.84 3.10 -0.33
CA GLY A 59 8.98 3.68 -1.05
C GLY A 59 10.29 2.93 -0.79
N GLU A 60 10.54 2.48 0.44
CA GLU A 60 11.74 1.69 0.78
C GLU A 60 11.73 0.32 0.09
N VAL A 61 10.58 -0.36 0.03
CA VAL A 61 10.41 -1.65 -0.68
C VAL A 61 10.60 -1.48 -2.19
N VAL A 62 10.03 -0.43 -2.77
CA VAL A 62 10.25 -0.10 -4.20
C VAL A 62 11.73 0.15 -4.44
N ARG A 63 12.38 0.97 -3.60
CA ARG A 63 13.81 1.31 -3.71
C ARG A 63 14.71 0.07 -3.64
N GLU A 64 14.44 -0.85 -2.71
CA GLU A 64 15.20 -2.11 -2.58
C GLU A 64 15.02 -2.99 -3.82
N THR A 65 13.77 -3.14 -4.28
CA THR A 65 13.43 -3.92 -5.48
C THR A 65 14.16 -3.40 -6.71
N VAL A 66 14.32 -2.07 -6.79
CA VAL A 66 14.91 -1.41 -7.95
C VAL A 66 16.42 -1.22 -7.87
N HIS A 67 17.02 -1.45 -6.71
CA HIS A 67 18.44 -1.22 -6.47
C HIS A 67 19.33 -2.00 -7.44
N LYS A 68 18.91 -3.22 -7.82
CA LYS A 68 19.63 -4.08 -8.78
C LYS A 68 19.81 -3.46 -10.17
N TRP A 69 19.01 -2.46 -10.55
CA TRP A 69 19.09 -1.79 -11.85
C TRP A 69 20.12 -0.65 -11.91
N GLY A 70 20.73 -0.30 -10.77
CA GLY A 70 21.77 0.72 -10.68
C GLY A 70 21.30 2.13 -11.07
N THR A 71 22.25 3.06 -11.23
CA THR A 71 22.01 4.49 -11.49
C THR A 71 21.46 4.82 -12.88
N GLY A 72 20.97 3.85 -13.65
CA GLY A 72 20.57 4.04 -15.04
C GLY A 72 19.34 3.27 -15.52
N TRP A 73 18.65 2.49 -14.67
CA TRP A 73 17.36 1.83 -14.96
C TRP A 73 17.22 1.10 -16.32
N GLY A 74 18.33 0.74 -16.98
CA GLY A 74 18.30 0.29 -18.38
C GLY A 74 19.62 -0.22 -18.94
N ARG A 75 20.58 -0.60 -18.07
CA ARG A 75 21.86 -1.21 -18.50
C ARG A 75 21.90 -2.73 -18.30
N THR A 76 20.78 -3.32 -17.93
CA THR A 76 20.61 -4.76 -17.70
C THR A 76 19.56 -5.29 -18.66
N GLU A 77 19.66 -6.58 -19.01
CA GLU A 77 18.66 -7.28 -19.84
C GLU A 77 17.28 -7.35 -19.15
N ASP A 78 17.26 -7.33 -17.81
CA ASP A 78 16.05 -7.22 -17.02
C ASP A 78 15.56 -5.78 -16.95
N HIS A 79 14.35 -5.52 -17.44
CA HIS A 79 13.67 -4.23 -17.29
C HIS A 79 12.85 -4.15 -15.99
N PRO A 80 12.62 -2.94 -15.44
CA PRO A 80 11.72 -2.76 -14.31
C PRO A 80 10.30 -3.22 -14.67
N THR A 81 9.58 -3.73 -13.66
CA THR A 81 8.15 -4.03 -13.81
C THR A 81 7.42 -2.79 -14.29
N PRO A 82 6.54 -2.90 -15.31
CA PRO A 82 5.70 -1.77 -15.72
C PRO A 82 4.95 -1.20 -14.52
N ASN A 83 4.91 0.14 -14.42
CA ASN A 83 4.28 0.85 -13.32
C ASN A 83 4.85 0.52 -11.91
N ILE A 84 6.17 0.30 -11.80
CA ILE A 84 6.82 0.00 -10.51
C ILE A 84 6.54 1.03 -9.40
N PHE A 85 6.34 2.30 -9.76
CA PHE A 85 5.97 3.35 -8.80
C PHE A 85 4.52 3.26 -8.32
N GLY A 86 3.64 2.60 -9.09
CA GLY A 86 2.28 2.25 -8.67
C GLY A 86 2.17 0.83 -8.12
N TRP A 87 3.29 0.14 -7.86
CA TRP A 87 3.27 -1.24 -7.38
C TRP A 87 2.67 -1.37 -5.98
N ILE A 88 3.01 -0.44 -5.08
CA ILE A 88 2.47 -0.38 -3.73
C ILE A 88 1.84 1.00 -3.54
N GLN A 89 0.53 1.04 -3.31
CA GLN A 89 -0.22 2.28 -3.12
C GLN A 89 -0.88 2.30 -1.74
N VAL A 90 -0.64 3.37 -0.98
CA VAL A 90 -1.43 3.67 0.21
C VAL A 90 -2.66 4.43 -0.26
N ALA A 91 -3.82 3.79 -0.13
CA ALA A 91 -5.11 4.28 -0.59
C ALA A 91 -6.04 4.56 0.60
N TYR A 92 -7.03 5.40 0.37
CA TYR A 92 -8.11 5.75 1.28
C TYR A 92 -9.42 5.21 0.73
N VAL A 93 -10.46 5.27 1.56
CA VAL A 93 -11.78 4.72 1.25
C VAL A 93 -12.33 5.20 -0.10
N ASP A 94 -12.09 6.46 -0.46
CA ASP A 94 -12.58 7.08 -1.70
C ASP A 94 -11.51 7.31 -2.77
N SER A 95 -10.28 6.81 -2.60
CA SER A 95 -9.13 7.13 -3.48
C SER A 95 -9.33 6.84 -4.97
N PHE A 96 -10.24 5.91 -5.30
CA PHE A 96 -10.54 5.54 -6.69
C PHE A 96 -11.93 5.99 -7.14
N SER A 97 -12.59 6.81 -6.33
CA SER A 97 -13.94 7.32 -6.61
C SER A 97 -13.83 8.66 -7.35
N THR A 98 -14.71 8.87 -8.32
CA THR A 98 -14.72 10.12 -9.11
C THR A 98 -15.87 10.99 -8.65
N TYR A 99 -15.54 12.10 -7.99
CA TYR A 99 -16.53 13.12 -7.64
C TYR A 99 -16.95 13.91 -8.89
N ALA A 100 -18.21 14.34 -8.92
CA ALA A 100 -18.81 14.99 -10.11
C ALA A 100 -18.12 16.31 -10.49
N SER A 101 -17.61 17.05 -9.51
CA SER A 101 -16.82 18.27 -9.72
C SER A 101 -15.90 18.53 -8.53
N ALA A 102 -15.10 19.60 -8.59
CA ALA A 102 -14.25 20.00 -7.47
C ALA A 102 -15.08 20.42 -6.24
N GLU A 103 -16.24 21.04 -6.49
CA GLU A 103 -17.19 21.58 -5.52
C GLU A 103 -18.25 20.57 -5.08
N ALA A 104 -18.25 19.36 -5.66
CA ALA A 104 -19.18 18.32 -5.25
C ALA A 104 -19.00 17.98 -3.76
N GLU A 105 -20.10 17.63 -3.12
CA GLU A 105 -20.11 17.13 -1.75
C GLU A 105 -19.10 15.99 -1.60
N ARG A 106 -18.31 16.06 -0.52
CA ARG A 106 -17.35 15.03 -0.16
C ARG A 106 -17.91 14.19 0.97
N ILE A 107 -17.49 12.93 1.04
CA ILE A 107 -17.80 12.09 2.20
C ILE A 107 -17.28 12.83 3.44
N PRO A 108 -18.12 13.08 4.46
CA PRO A 108 -17.74 13.88 5.63
C PRO A 108 -16.91 13.06 6.62
N ILE A 109 -15.81 12.47 6.16
CA ILE A 109 -14.95 11.61 6.98
C ILE A 109 -14.14 12.48 7.94
N ASP A 110 -14.52 12.41 9.19
CA ASP A 110 -13.78 12.96 10.33
C ASP A 110 -13.85 11.97 11.50
N HIS A 111 -13.03 12.19 12.53
CA HIS A 111 -12.87 11.30 13.66
C HIS A 111 -14.17 11.14 14.45
N ALA A 112 -14.79 9.96 14.40
CA ALA A 112 -16.04 9.60 15.08
C ALA A 112 -17.28 10.47 14.75
N GLY A 113 -17.16 11.40 13.80
CA GLY A 113 -18.22 12.31 13.42
C GLY A 113 -19.28 11.66 12.53
N ARG A 114 -20.05 12.51 11.84
CA ARG A 114 -21.16 12.10 10.96
C ARG A 114 -20.74 11.03 9.94
N GLY A 115 -19.65 11.25 9.22
CA GLY A 115 -19.21 10.38 8.12
C GLY A 115 -18.79 8.98 8.56
N GLU A 116 -18.00 8.85 9.63
CA GLU A 116 -17.64 7.51 10.14
C GLU A 116 -18.88 6.80 10.71
N THR A 117 -19.71 7.54 11.46
CA THR A 117 -20.92 6.99 12.08
C THR A 117 -21.90 6.47 11.04
N GLN A 118 -22.22 7.23 9.99
CA GLN A 118 -23.17 6.81 8.96
C GLN A 118 -22.66 5.60 8.16
N LEU A 119 -21.36 5.52 7.87
CA LEU A 119 -20.77 4.38 7.16
C LEU A 119 -20.87 3.10 8.01
N ILE A 120 -20.62 3.18 9.31
CA ILE A 120 -20.77 2.05 10.22
C ILE A 120 -22.24 1.68 10.39
N GLN A 121 -23.16 2.65 10.51
CA GLN A 121 -24.59 2.38 10.58
C GLN A 121 -25.10 1.62 9.35
N ALA A 122 -24.64 2.01 8.16
CA ALA A 122 -25.03 1.36 6.91
C ALA A 122 -24.54 -0.09 6.82
N ALA A 123 -23.30 -0.37 7.24
CA ALA A 123 -22.70 -1.71 7.17
C ALA A 123 -23.09 -2.62 8.35
N HIS A 124 -23.21 -2.04 9.55
CA HIS A 124 -23.28 -2.71 10.84
C HIS A 124 -24.16 -1.94 11.84
N GLY A 125 -25.39 -1.61 11.44
CA GLY A 125 -26.29 -0.75 12.23
C GLY A 125 -26.57 -1.22 13.66
N ASP A 126 -26.48 -2.52 13.92
CA ASP A 126 -26.64 -3.12 15.25
C ASP A 126 -25.47 -2.82 16.20
N THR A 127 -24.33 -2.39 15.67
CA THR A 127 -23.13 -2.06 16.45
C THR A 127 -23.09 -0.59 16.89
N VAL A 128 -23.88 0.28 16.25
CA VAL A 128 -23.92 1.72 16.55
C VAL A 128 -25.01 2.02 17.58
N ARG A 129 -24.62 2.62 18.71
CA ARG A 129 -25.55 2.93 19.81
C ARG A 129 -25.81 4.44 19.87
N MET A 130 -26.63 4.96 18.96
CA MET A 130 -26.92 6.40 18.86
C MET A 130 -27.45 7.02 20.16
N ALA A 131 -28.27 6.29 20.90
CA ALA A 131 -28.79 6.75 22.20
C ALA A 131 -27.69 7.02 23.25
N ALA A 132 -26.48 6.49 23.06
CA ALA A 132 -25.36 6.75 23.97
C ALA A 132 -24.82 8.19 23.84
N LEU A 133 -25.00 8.85 22.68
CA LEU A 133 -24.55 10.24 22.48
C LEU A 133 -25.21 11.19 23.49
N ALA A 134 -26.50 11.01 23.75
CA ALA A 134 -27.26 11.81 24.73
C ALA A 134 -26.79 11.63 26.19
N THR A 135 -25.95 10.63 26.47
CA THR A 135 -25.38 10.39 27.80
C THR A 135 -24.02 11.08 28.02
N LEU A 136 -23.45 11.66 26.95
CA LEU A 136 -22.17 12.35 26.98
C LEU A 136 -22.40 13.84 27.21
N ASP A 137 -21.92 14.37 28.33
CA ASP A 137 -21.92 15.79 28.65
C ASP A 137 -20.61 16.18 29.38
N PRO A 138 -19.73 17.02 28.78
CA PRO A 138 -19.89 17.64 27.47
C PRO A 138 -19.64 16.65 26.33
N LEU A 139 -20.33 16.86 25.21
CA LEU A 139 -20.03 16.15 23.96
C LEU A 139 -18.64 16.57 23.46
N SER A 140 -17.84 15.60 23.06
CA SER A 140 -16.52 15.90 22.48
C SER A 140 -16.68 16.52 21.09
N ARG A 141 -15.79 17.45 20.72
CA ARG A 141 -15.88 18.19 19.44
C ARG A 141 -16.08 17.33 18.18
N TRP A 142 -15.47 16.15 18.17
CA TRP A 142 -15.48 15.20 17.06
C TRP A 142 -16.80 14.42 16.94
N LEU A 143 -17.64 14.49 17.96
CA LEU A 143 -18.95 13.85 17.99
C LEU A 143 -20.09 14.85 17.76
N GLU A 144 -19.77 16.14 17.55
CA GLU A 144 -20.77 17.23 17.48
C GLU A 144 -21.78 17.04 16.35
N ASP A 145 -21.39 16.41 15.25
CA ASP A 145 -22.24 16.13 14.10
C ASP A 145 -22.63 14.65 13.98
N ALA A 146 -22.26 13.81 14.96
CA ALA A 146 -22.50 12.37 14.88
C ALA A 146 -24.00 12.01 14.92
N ASP A 147 -24.84 12.84 15.55
CA ASP A 147 -26.29 12.66 15.61
C ASP A 147 -27.01 12.94 14.27
N GLU A 148 -26.35 13.63 13.34
CA GLU A 148 -26.80 13.82 11.96
C GLU A 148 -26.56 12.60 11.06
N ALA A 149 -25.91 11.54 11.57
CA ALA A 149 -25.58 10.36 10.79
C ALA A 149 -26.84 9.59 10.34
N ASP A 150 -26.91 9.31 9.04
CA ASP A 150 -28.02 8.61 8.40
C ASP A 150 -27.54 7.35 7.67
N ALA A 151 -28.17 6.21 7.94
CA ALA A 151 -27.73 4.92 7.40
C ALA A 151 -27.91 4.80 5.88
N ASP A 152 -28.95 5.41 5.30
CA ASP A 152 -29.20 5.35 3.85
C ASP A 152 -28.16 6.19 3.10
N GLU A 153 -27.83 7.35 3.65
CA GLU A 153 -26.74 8.20 3.18
C GLU A 153 -25.38 7.49 3.31
N GLY A 154 -25.13 6.81 4.42
CA GLY A 154 -23.98 5.93 4.59
C GLY A 154 -23.89 4.85 3.51
N ALA A 155 -25.02 4.20 3.17
CA ALA A 155 -25.08 3.18 2.13
C ALA A 155 -24.76 3.77 0.74
N ARG A 156 -25.26 4.98 0.43
CA ARG A 156 -24.92 5.71 -0.81
C ARG A 156 -23.42 5.94 -0.94
N TRP A 157 -22.75 6.35 0.14
CA TRP A 157 -21.31 6.58 0.12
C TRP A 157 -20.50 5.28 0.05
N LEU A 158 -20.94 4.22 0.73
CA LEU A 158 -20.32 2.91 0.59
C LEU A 158 -20.37 2.43 -0.86
N GLU A 159 -21.52 2.52 -1.52
CA GLU A 159 -21.67 2.15 -2.93
C GLU A 159 -20.75 2.99 -3.83
N PHE A 160 -20.70 4.31 -3.61
CA PHE A 160 -19.80 5.21 -4.33
C PHE A 160 -18.32 4.77 -4.23
N CYS A 161 -17.85 4.47 -3.01
CA CYS A 161 -16.50 3.99 -2.78
C CYS A 161 -16.25 2.62 -3.42
N VAL A 162 -17.18 1.68 -3.25
CA VAL A 162 -17.09 0.32 -3.81
C VAL A 162 -16.99 0.38 -5.33
N GLN A 163 -17.80 1.18 -6.01
CA GLN A 163 -17.73 1.31 -7.47
C GLN A 163 -16.39 1.89 -7.95
N GLY A 164 -15.81 2.83 -7.21
CA GLY A 164 -14.45 3.33 -7.46
C GLY A 164 -13.41 2.20 -7.39
N TRP A 165 -13.47 1.41 -6.33
CA TRP A 165 -12.57 0.25 -6.13
C TRP A 165 -12.77 -0.84 -7.19
N VAL A 166 -14.01 -1.19 -7.52
CA VAL A 166 -14.32 -2.16 -8.59
C VAL A 166 -13.72 -1.71 -9.92
N THR A 167 -13.83 -0.43 -10.24
CA THR A 167 -13.24 0.14 -11.46
C THR A 167 -11.73 0.02 -11.48
N GLU A 168 -11.04 0.34 -10.37
CA GLU A 168 -9.58 0.26 -10.28
C GLU A 168 -9.06 -1.19 -10.34
N LEU A 169 -9.73 -2.10 -9.64
CA LEU A 169 -9.34 -3.51 -9.56
C LEU A 169 -9.60 -4.27 -10.87
N SER A 170 -10.52 -3.79 -11.71
CA SER A 170 -10.84 -4.40 -13.02
C SER A 170 -9.85 -4.06 -14.14
N ARG A 171 -8.85 -3.21 -13.86
CA ARG A 171 -7.81 -2.79 -14.83
C ARG A 171 -6.69 -3.81 -15.01
#